data_AF-A0AB39XSY4-F1
#
_entry.id   AF-A0AB39XSY4-F1
#
_cell.length_a   1.000
_cell.length_b   1.000
_cell.length_c   1.000
_cell.angle_alpha   90.00
_cell.angle_beta   90.00
_cell.angle_gamma   90.00
#
_symmetry.space_group_name_H-M   'P 1'
#
loop_
_entity.id
_entity.type
_entity.pdbx_description
1 polymer ?
#
loop_
_entity_poly.entity_id
_entity_poly.type
_entity_poly.pdbx_seq_one_letter_code
_entity_poly.pdbx_strand_id
1 'polypeptide(L)'
;MSLIAGLVTFYFSSLIVRMSNAVLVFDAAGLALFAVTGSSKALSFGLNPVMATVLGMVTGIGGGMVRDVLLAEIPTVLRADLYAVAALAAAAIVVIGHVLLLPVAPVAVAALISCFLLRVMAIKRGWRLPVAKGAERGDPGIQKEDSKTAERR
;
A
#
# COMPACT_ATOMS: atom_id res chain seq x y z
N MET A 1 15.12 -14.20 -37.10
CA MET A 1 14.36 -13.08 -36.49
C MET A 1 13.20 -13.57 -35.61
N SER A 2 12.41 -14.56 -36.02
CA SER A 2 11.29 -15.10 -35.22
C SER A 2 11.72 -15.79 -33.90
N LEU A 3 12.90 -16.43 -33.87
CA LEU A 3 13.47 -17.02 -32.64
C LEU A 3 13.84 -15.97 -31.58
N ILE A 4 14.35 -14.80 -32.02
CA ILE A 4 14.71 -13.69 -31.13
C ILE A 4 13.44 -13.02 -30.60
N ALA A 5 12.43 -12.81 -31.46
CA ALA A 5 11.12 -12.33 -31.04
C ALA A 5 10.46 -13.28 -30.03
N GLY A 6 10.56 -14.60 -30.23
CA GLY A 6 10.10 -15.61 -29.29
C GLY A 6 10.84 -15.59 -27.95
N LEU A 7 12.17 -15.46 -27.97
CA LEU A 7 13.00 -15.38 -26.75
C LEU A 7 12.70 -14.12 -25.92
N VAL A 8 12.54 -12.98 -26.61
CA VAL A 8 12.15 -11.70 -26.02
C VAL A 8 10.73 -11.77 -25.45
N THR A 9 9.79 -12.41 -26.16
CA THR A 9 8.41 -12.60 -25.69
C THR A 9 8.33 -13.56 -24.50
N PHE A 10 9.18 -14.59 -24.44
CA PHE A 10 9.24 -15.51 -23.28
C PHE A 10 9.87 -14.84 -22.05
N TYR A 11 10.86 -13.97 -22.26
CA TYR A 11 11.38 -13.09 -21.20
C TYR A 11 10.31 -12.08 -20.73
N PHE A 12 9.47 -11.59 -21.65
CA PHE A 12 8.35 -10.69 -21.38
C PHE A 12 7.10 -11.38 -20.79
N SER A 13 6.88 -12.68 -20.96
CA SER A 13 5.73 -13.38 -20.35
C SER A 13 5.96 -13.67 -18.85
N SER A 14 7.22 -13.79 -18.42
CA SER A 14 7.62 -13.69 -17.01
C SER A 14 7.49 -12.26 -16.47
N LEU A 15 7.31 -11.25 -17.34
CA LEU A 15 7.18 -9.85 -16.97
C LEU A 15 5.75 -9.53 -16.49
N ILE A 16 4.68 -10.12 -17.02
CA ILE A 16 3.31 -9.77 -16.57
C ILE A 16 3.04 -10.15 -15.08
N VAL A 17 3.66 -11.23 -14.56
CA VAL A 17 3.59 -11.58 -13.12
C VAL A 17 4.71 -10.90 -12.29
N ARG A 18 5.78 -10.40 -12.94
CA ARG A 18 6.90 -9.66 -12.31
C ARG A 18 6.67 -8.14 -12.27
N MET A 19 5.83 -7.59 -13.15
CA MET A 19 5.52 -6.15 -13.26
C MET A 19 4.76 -5.67 -12.04
N SER A 20 3.84 -6.47 -11.50
CA SER A 20 3.18 -6.18 -10.23
C SER A 20 4.19 -6.02 -9.09
N ASN A 21 5.17 -6.91 -8.99
CA ASN A 21 6.23 -6.82 -7.98
C ASN A 21 7.17 -5.63 -8.19
N ALA A 22 7.53 -5.32 -9.44
CA ALA A 22 8.38 -4.16 -9.74
C ALA A 22 7.67 -2.84 -9.41
N VAL A 23 6.39 -2.71 -9.79
CA VAL A 23 5.55 -1.55 -9.46
C VAL A 23 5.41 -1.40 -7.95
N LEU A 24 5.16 -2.49 -7.21
CA LEU A 24 5.09 -2.48 -5.73
C LEU A 24 6.40 -2.08 -5.05
N VAL A 25 7.55 -2.43 -5.63
CA VAL A 25 8.87 -2.05 -5.09
C VAL A 25 9.17 -0.57 -5.36
N PHE A 26 8.92 -0.11 -6.58
CA PHE A 26 9.03 1.32 -6.93
C PHE A 26 8.07 2.18 -6.10
N ASP A 27 6.88 1.67 -5.87
CA ASP A 27 5.87 2.26 -4.99
C ASP A 27 6.37 2.41 -3.56
N ALA A 28 6.90 1.32 -2.97
CA ALA A 28 7.47 1.35 -1.63
C ALA A 28 8.63 2.37 -1.51
N ALA A 29 9.48 2.47 -2.54
CA ALA A 29 10.56 3.44 -2.59
C ALA A 29 10.04 4.89 -2.66
N GLY A 30 9.06 5.16 -3.53
CA GLY A 30 8.43 6.48 -3.67
C GLY A 30 7.72 6.91 -2.39
N LEU A 31 6.93 6.01 -1.79
CA LEU A 31 6.26 6.21 -0.51
C LEU A 31 7.24 6.60 0.59
N ALA A 32 8.32 5.83 0.75
CA ALA A 32 9.33 6.08 1.76
C ALA A 32 10.01 7.43 1.55
N LEU A 33 10.40 7.75 0.31
CA LEU A 33 11.05 9.00 -0.04
C LEU A 33 10.15 10.22 0.24
N PHE A 34 8.90 10.16 -0.20
CA PHE A 34 7.93 11.23 0.03
C PHE A 34 7.56 11.39 1.50
N ALA A 35 7.45 10.30 2.27
CA ALA A 35 7.21 10.39 3.71
C ALA A 35 8.38 11.02 4.48
N VAL A 36 9.62 10.63 4.14
CA VAL A 36 10.83 11.16 4.76
C VAL A 36 11.07 12.63 4.38
N THR A 37 10.95 12.97 3.10
CA THR A 37 11.12 14.35 2.64
C THR A 37 10.00 15.26 3.16
N GLY A 38 8.75 14.80 3.17
CA GLY A 38 7.62 15.55 3.71
C GLY A 38 7.76 15.85 5.20
N SER A 39 8.11 14.84 6.01
CA SER A 39 8.33 15.03 7.45
C SER A 39 9.56 15.91 7.76
N SER A 40 10.67 15.71 7.04
CA SER A 40 11.88 16.53 7.18
C SER A 40 11.64 18.00 6.81
N LYS A 41 10.90 18.25 5.72
CA LYS A 41 10.49 19.60 5.35
C LYS A 41 9.55 20.21 6.38
N ALA A 42 8.55 19.47 6.85
CA ALA A 42 7.62 19.94 7.88
C ALA A 42 8.37 20.43 9.14
N LEU A 43 9.35 19.65 9.62
CA LEU A 43 10.20 20.05 10.74
C LEU A 43 11.02 21.30 10.44
N SER A 44 11.55 21.41 9.22
CA SER A 44 12.30 22.60 8.77
C SER A 44 11.44 23.87 8.74
N PHE A 45 10.13 23.75 8.54
CA PHE A 45 9.15 24.84 8.60
C PHE A 45 8.63 25.11 10.03
N GLY A 46 9.18 24.44 11.04
CA GLY A 46 8.81 24.65 12.45
C GLY A 46 7.49 23.99 12.86
N LEU A 47 6.97 23.03 12.09
CA LEU A 47 5.79 22.27 12.51
C LEU A 47 6.12 21.39 13.72
N ASN A 48 5.13 21.22 14.60
CA ASN A 48 5.22 20.30 15.73
C ASN A 48 5.55 18.86 15.24
N PRO A 49 6.38 18.10 15.97
CA PRO A 49 6.66 16.68 15.71
C PRO A 49 5.45 15.85 15.25
N VAL A 50 4.31 15.97 15.91
CA VAL A 50 3.10 15.21 15.55
C VAL A 50 2.58 15.63 14.18
N MET A 51 2.48 16.93 13.92
CA MET A 51 2.03 17.43 12.61
C MET A 51 3.01 17.10 11.48
N ALA A 52 4.32 17.11 11.78
CA ALA A 52 5.33 16.69 10.83
C ALA A 52 5.23 15.19 10.45
N THR A 53 4.95 14.31 11.42
CA THR A 53 4.72 12.89 11.13
C THR A 53 3.51 12.67 10.24
N VAL A 54 2.38 13.32 10.55
CA VAL A 54 1.14 13.20 9.79
C VAL A 54 1.31 13.78 8.38
N LEU A 55 1.93 14.95 8.25
CA LEU A 55 2.16 15.57 6.94
C LEU A 55 3.07 14.71 6.06
N GLY A 56 4.13 14.13 6.64
CA GLY A 56 4.99 13.17 5.94
C GLY A 56 4.19 11.96 5.46
N MET A 57 3.42 11.32 6.35
CA MET A 57 2.58 10.17 6.00
C MET A 57 1.61 10.50 4.86
N VAL A 58 0.88 11.60 4.96
CA VAL A 58 -0.09 12.05 3.96
C VAL A 58 0.59 12.32 2.62
N THR A 59 1.77 12.95 2.63
CA THR A 59 2.55 13.21 1.40
C THR A 59 2.98 11.90 0.72
N GLY A 60 3.44 10.92 1.51
CA GLY A 60 3.80 9.60 1.00
C GLY A 60 2.62 8.85 0.40
N ILE A 61 1.53 8.73 1.15
CA ILE A 61 0.34 7.99 0.73
C ILE A 61 -0.34 8.70 -0.45
N GLY A 62 -0.40 10.03 -0.44
CA GLY A 62 -1.01 10.83 -1.48
C GLY A 62 -0.42 10.56 -2.86
N GLY A 63 0.91 10.41 -2.96
CA GLY A 63 1.56 10.03 -4.22
C GLY A 63 1.13 8.65 -4.74
N GLY A 64 1.04 7.66 -3.84
CA GLY A 64 0.55 6.31 -4.18
C GLY A 64 -0.92 6.32 -4.58
N MET A 65 -1.77 7.06 -3.85
CA MET A 65 -3.19 7.21 -4.16
C MET A 65 -3.42 7.84 -5.53
N VAL A 66 -2.70 8.92 -5.87
CA VAL A 66 -2.82 9.56 -7.19
C VAL A 66 -2.45 8.58 -8.30
N ARG A 67 -1.37 7.82 -8.14
CA ARG A 67 -1.03 6.76 -9.11
C ARG A 67 -2.15 5.74 -9.26
N ASP A 68 -2.68 5.25 -8.13
CA ASP A 68 -3.69 4.20 -8.16
C ASP A 68 -4.99 4.69 -8.83
N VAL A 69 -5.39 5.96 -8.60
CA VAL A 69 -6.52 6.61 -9.29
C VAL A 69 -6.26 6.76 -10.80
N LEU A 70 -5.05 7.18 -11.20
CA LEU A 70 -4.68 7.28 -12.61
C LEU A 70 -4.69 5.93 -13.33
N LEU A 71 -4.45 4.84 -12.59
CA LEU A 71 -4.53 3.47 -13.09
C LEU A 71 -5.95 2.87 -13.02
N ALA A 72 -6.95 3.65 -12.57
CA ALA A 72 -8.31 3.19 -12.33
C ALA A 72 -8.41 1.97 -11.39
N GLU A 73 -7.45 1.84 -10.46
CA GLU A 73 -7.44 0.79 -9.44
C GLU A 73 -7.88 1.33 -8.07
N ILE A 74 -8.34 0.44 -7.18
CA ILE A 74 -8.65 0.82 -5.80
C ILE A 74 -7.33 1.12 -5.07
N PRO A 75 -7.19 2.29 -4.42
CA PRO A 75 -5.93 2.67 -3.79
C PRO A 75 -5.41 1.62 -2.81
N THR A 76 -4.13 1.32 -2.93
CA THR A 76 -3.39 0.34 -2.12
C THR A 76 -3.45 0.63 -0.63
N VAL A 77 -3.58 1.91 -0.24
CA VAL A 77 -3.80 2.31 1.16
C VAL A 77 -5.10 1.77 1.75
N LEU A 78 -6.18 1.64 0.95
CA LEU A 78 -7.44 1.06 1.42
C LEU A 78 -7.41 -0.48 1.48
N ARG A 79 -6.44 -1.12 0.82
CA ARG A 79 -6.35 -2.58 0.74
C ARG A 79 -5.37 -3.18 1.74
N ALA A 80 -4.38 -2.42 2.20
CA ALA A 80 -3.32 -2.93 3.05
C ALA A 80 -3.04 -1.96 4.21
N ASP A 81 -3.43 -2.33 5.43
CA ASP A 81 -3.16 -1.52 6.64
C ASP A 81 -1.65 -1.29 6.87
N LEU A 82 -0.83 -2.28 6.49
CA LEU A 82 0.63 -2.17 6.50
C LEU A 82 1.15 -1.03 5.61
N TYR A 83 0.32 -0.56 4.66
CA TYR A 83 0.67 0.52 3.76
C TYR A 83 0.80 1.87 4.47
N ALA A 84 -0.24 2.22 5.23
CA ALA A 84 -0.24 3.44 6.02
C ALA A 84 0.74 3.35 7.19
N VAL A 85 0.84 2.18 7.83
CA VAL A 85 1.74 1.96 8.97
C VAL A 85 3.21 2.10 8.57
N ALA A 86 3.62 1.60 7.39
CA ALA A 86 4.98 1.77 6.90
C ALA A 86 5.33 3.25 6.66
N ALA A 87 4.42 4.01 6.05
CA ALA A 87 4.60 5.45 5.83
C ALA A 87 4.67 6.22 7.16
N LEU A 88 3.79 5.88 8.11
CA LEU A 88 3.80 6.43 9.46
C LEU A 88 5.12 6.14 10.17
N ALA A 89 5.59 4.89 10.13
CA ALA A 89 6.85 4.47 10.76
C ALA A 89 8.04 5.24 10.19
N ALA A 90 8.11 5.40 8.85
CA ALA A 90 9.17 6.17 8.20
C ALA A 90 9.19 7.63 8.70
N ALA A 91 8.03 8.29 8.70
CA ALA A 91 7.89 9.66 9.16
C ALA A 91 8.19 9.81 10.66
N ALA A 92 7.77 8.84 11.48
CA ALA A 92 8.06 8.81 12.91
C ALA A 92 9.56 8.67 13.19
N ILE A 93 10.29 7.84 12.44
CA ILE A 93 11.75 7.69 12.59
C ILE A 93 12.47 9.02 12.31
N VAL A 94 12.04 9.74 11.26
CA VAL A 94 12.60 11.07 10.94
C VAL A 94 12.36 12.06 12.08
N VAL A 95 11.14 12.10 12.61
CA VAL A 95 10.77 13.01 13.70
C VAL A 95 11.49 12.65 15.01
N ILE A 96 11.59 11.36 15.36
CA ILE A 96 12.32 10.90 16.54
C ILE A 96 13.80 11.25 16.42
N GLY A 97 14.42 11.01 15.25
CA GLY A 97 15.81 11.38 15.01
C GLY A 97 16.05 12.88 15.11
N HIS A 98 15.09 13.69 14.66
CA HIS A 98 15.15 15.15 14.82
C HIS A 98 15.05 15.58 16.30
N VAL A 99 14.17 14.96 17.09
CA VAL A 99 14.04 15.23 18.53
C VAL A 99 15.31 14.84 19.29
N LEU A 100 16.02 13.80 18.85
CA LEU A 100 17.31 13.37 19.40
C LEU A 100 18.51 14.21 18.92
N LEU A 101 18.29 15.29 18.16
CA LEU A 101 19.33 16.11 17.51
C LEU A 101 20.33 15.29 16.65
N LEU A 102 19.87 14.18 16.08
CA LEU A 102 20.69 13.39 15.17
C LEU A 102 20.80 14.06 13.79
N PRO A 103 21.93 13.87 13.09
CA PRO A 103 22.07 14.37 11.72
C PRO A 103 20.99 13.79 10.80
N VAL A 104 20.35 14.66 10.02
CA VAL A 104 19.18 14.32 9.18
C VAL A 104 19.52 13.25 8.14
N ALA A 105 20.74 13.26 7.59
CA ALA A 105 21.15 12.34 6.54
C ALA A 105 21.08 10.85 6.95
N PRO A 106 21.76 10.39 8.02
CA PRO A 106 21.67 8.99 8.43
C PRO A 106 20.28 8.59 8.93
N VAL A 107 19.55 9.50 9.59
CA VAL A 107 18.17 9.23 10.02
C VAL A 107 17.25 9.02 8.83
N ALA A 108 17.37 9.85 7.78
CA ALA A 108 16.60 9.72 6.55
C ALA A 108 16.91 8.39 5.84
N VAL A 109 18.18 7.97 5.78
CA VAL A 109 18.56 6.68 5.20
C VAL A 109 17.98 5.52 6.03
N ALA A 110 18.05 5.58 7.36
CA ALA A 110 17.46 4.56 8.23
C ALA A 110 15.92 4.48 8.08
N ALA A 111 15.24 5.63 7.97
CA ALA A 111 13.80 5.71 7.73
C ALA A 111 13.41 5.13 6.36
N LEU A 112 14.19 5.43 5.31
CA LEU A 112 14.01 4.86 3.98
C LEU A 112 14.16 3.34 3.99
N ILE A 113 15.26 2.85 4.57
CA ILE A 113 15.56 1.41 4.64
C ILE A 113 14.50 0.67 5.45
N SER A 114 14.11 1.18 6.62
CA SER A 114 13.09 0.55 7.47
C SER A 114 11.74 0.47 6.76
N CYS A 115 11.29 1.56 6.14
CA CYS A 115 10.04 1.57 5.36
C CYS A 115 10.10 0.58 4.20
N PHE A 116 11.19 0.58 3.43
CA PHE A 116 11.38 -0.31 2.30
C PHE A 116 11.44 -1.78 2.73
N LEU A 117 12.15 -2.10 3.82
CA LEU A 117 12.23 -3.45 4.38
C LEU A 117 10.87 -3.92 4.90
N LEU A 118 10.14 -3.09 5.65
CA LEU A 118 8.79 -3.39 6.11
C LEU A 118 7.86 -3.71 4.93
N ARG A 119 7.98 -2.94 3.85
CA ARG A 119 7.23 -3.14 2.63
C ARG A 119 7.59 -4.42 1.89
N VAL A 120 8.86 -4.65 1.64
CA VAL A 120 9.35 -5.85 0.95
C VAL A 120 9.03 -7.09 1.77
N MET A 121 9.12 -7.02 3.10
CA MET A 121 8.73 -8.11 4.00
C MET A 121 7.21 -8.33 4.00
N ALA A 122 6.39 -7.28 3.99
CA ALA A 122 4.94 -7.40 3.88
C ALA A 122 4.50 -8.06 2.57
N ILE A 123 5.14 -7.67 1.45
CA ILE A 123 4.89 -8.25 0.12
C ILE A 123 5.36 -9.70 0.08
N LYS A 124 6.56 -10.01 0.58
CA LYS A 124 7.13 -11.37 0.59
C LYS A 124 6.41 -12.34 1.52
N ARG A 125 5.94 -11.87 2.68
CA ARG A 125 5.22 -12.72 3.66
C ARG A 125 3.74 -12.86 3.34
N GLY A 126 3.24 -12.20 2.28
CA GLY A 126 1.87 -12.38 1.82
C GLY A 126 0.83 -12.11 2.91
N TRP A 127 1.06 -11.13 3.79
CA TRP A 127 0.08 -10.69 4.79
C TRP A 127 -1.09 -9.99 4.09
N ARG A 128 -1.91 -10.79 3.42
CA ARG A 128 -3.28 -10.46 3.04
C ARG A 128 -4.11 -10.87 4.22
N LEU A 129 -4.61 -9.89 4.98
CA LEU A 129 -5.61 -10.16 6.00
C LEU A 129 -6.73 -10.97 5.31
N PRO A 130 -7.13 -12.14 5.83
CA PRO A 130 -8.21 -12.93 5.27
C PRO A 130 -9.43 -12.02 5.16
N VAL A 131 -9.78 -11.67 3.92
CA VAL A 131 -10.99 -10.90 3.62
C VAL A 131 -12.14 -11.73 4.16
N ALA A 132 -12.86 -11.20 5.15
CA ALA A 132 -14.03 -11.88 5.69
C ALA A 132 -15.00 -12.13 4.52
N LYS A 133 -15.13 -13.39 4.08
CA LYS A 133 -16.28 -13.87 3.31
C LYS A 133 -17.49 -13.70 4.21
N GLY A 134 -18.16 -12.56 4.10
CA GLY A 134 -19.17 -12.17 5.07
C GLY A 134 -20.24 -11.27 4.47
N ALA A 135 -20.79 -11.62 3.30
CA ALA A 135 -22.17 -11.29 2.91
C ALA A 135 -22.57 -11.95 1.57
N GLU A 136 -22.32 -13.26 1.41
CA GLU A 136 -23.20 -14.10 0.59
C GLU A 136 -24.10 -14.88 1.55
N ARG A 137 -25.02 -14.16 2.23
CA ARG A 137 -26.36 -14.71 2.43
C ARG A 137 -27.00 -14.53 1.04
N GLY A 138 -26.99 -15.52 0.16
CA GLY A 138 -27.66 -16.78 0.44
C GLY A 138 -29.16 -16.53 0.60
N ASP A 139 -29.74 -15.72 -0.28
CA ASP A 139 -31.14 -15.91 -0.66
C ASP A 139 -31.16 -17.03 -1.71
N PRO A 140 -31.43 -18.26 -1.25
CA PRO A 140 -32.59 -18.95 -1.78
C PRO A 140 -33.22 -19.79 -0.67
N GLY A 141 -34.21 -19.21 0.01
CA GLY A 141 -34.85 -19.82 1.16
C GLY A 141 -36.37 -19.70 1.15
N ILE A 142 -37.01 -20.59 0.36
CA ILE A 142 -38.34 -21.17 0.64
C ILE A 142 -39.54 -20.28 0.19
N GLN A 143 -40.06 -20.36 -1.04
CA GLN A 143 -40.80 -21.50 -1.63
C GLN A 143 -41.88 -22.17 -0.72
N LYS A 144 -42.44 -21.48 0.28
CA LYS A 144 -43.52 -22.04 1.13
C LYS A 144 -44.91 -21.43 0.96
N GLU A 145 -45.12 -20.52 0.00
CA GLU A 145 -46.41 -19.83 -0.12
C GLU A 145 -47.37 -20.43 -1.16
N ASP A 146 -46.91 -20.89 -2.32
CA ASP A 146 -47.85 -21.32 -3.38
C ASP A 146 -48.42 -22.74 -3.20
N SER A 147 -47.82 -23.59 -2.36
CA SER A 147 -48.39 -24.92 -2.10
C SER A 147 -49.63 -24.88 -1.19
N LYS A 148 -49.91 -23.77 -0.49
CA LYS A 148 -51.06 -23.67 0.42
C LYS A 148 -52.35 -23.19 -0.23
N THR A 149 -52.30 -22.66 -1.46
CA THR A 149 -53.47 -22.17 -2.18
C THR A 149 -54.18 -23.29 -2.98
N ALA A 150 -53.54 -24.45 -3.19
CA ALA A 150 -54.17 -25.61 -3.81
C ALA A 150 -54.99 -26.48 -2.83
N GLU A 151 -54.83 -26.29 -1.52
CA GLU A 151 -55.49 -27.08 -0.48
C GLU A 151 -56.72 -26.39 0.14
N ARG A 152 -57.01 -25.15 -0.27
CA ARG A 152 -58.26 -24.44 0.04
C ARG A 152 -58.93 -24.07 -1.29
N ARG A 153 -59.98 -24.69 -1.81
CA ARG A 153 -61.19 -25.19 -1.15
C ARG A 153 -61.68 -24.33 0.01
#